data_AF-A0A7M1AWG7-F1
#
_entry.id   AF-A0A7M1AWG7-F1
#
_cell.length_a   1.000
_cell.length_b   1.000
_cell.length_c   1.000
_cell.angle_alpha   90.00
_cell.angle_beta   90.00
_cell.angle_gamma   90.00
#
_symmetry.space_group_name_H-M   'P 1'
#
loop_
_entity.id
_entity.type
_entity.pdbx_description
1 polymer ?
#
loop_
_entity_poly.entity_id
_entity_poly.type
_entity_poly.pdbx_seq_one_letter_code
_entity_poly.pdbx_strand_id
1 'polypeptide(L)'
;MNKALTKMQQDFVEVYVVTRNAKKSALQAGYSPIFAEKKSYSLLNDSKIKTAIKEAEKYYFSEKFKKLSVLATEELENILINGDNKEKLRASEIIFKSSGLTNMLITPEEDDKPIKITVTLPPELEGDIG
;
A
#
# COMPACT_ATOMS: atom_id res chain seq x y z
N MET A 1 12.74 -11.82 -17.36
CA MET A 1 11.90 -12.03 -18.56
C MET A 1 11.78 -13.52 -18.82
N ASN A 2 10.54 -14.02 -18.91
CA ASN A 2 10.26 -15.45 -19.12
C ASN A 2 10.73 -15.85 -20.55
N LYS A 3 11.84 -16.58 -20.67
CA LYS A 3 12.48 -16.99 -21.94
C LYS A 3 11.58 -17.84 -22.87
N ALA A 4 10.39 -18.22 -22.41
CA ALA A 4 9.46 -19.08 -23.13
C ALA A 4 8.40 -18.34 -23.98
N LEU A 5 8.30 -17.02 -23.89
CA LEU A 5 7.33 -16.22 -24.65
C LEU A 5 7.96 -15.67 -25.92
N THR A 6 7.21 -15.67 -27.02
CA THR A 6 7.62 -14.95 -28.23
C THR A 6 7.55 -13.44 -28.02
N LYS A 7 8.24 -12.66 -28.85
CA LYS A 7 8.22 -11.19 -28.74
C LYS A 7 6.80 -10.63 -28.82
N MET A 8 5.98 -11.09 -29.77
CA MET A 8 4.57 -10.67 -29.86
C MET A 8 3.75 -11.02 -28.61
N GLN A 9 4.05 -12.15 -27.95
CA GLN A 9 3.36 -12.51 -26.70
C GLN A 9 3.81 -11.63 -25.54
N GLN A 10 5.09 -11.25 -25.48
CA GLN A 10 5.59 -10.29 -24.50
C GLN A 10 4.93 -8.92 -24.69
N ASP A 11 4.91 -8.42 -25.93
CA ASP A 11 4.28 -7.15 -26.28
C ASP A 11 2.78 -7.15 -25.94
N PHE A 12 2.08 -8.27 -26.18
CA PHE A 12 0.69 -8.44 -25.78
C PHE A 12 0.51 -8.30 -24.26
N VAL A 13 1.36 -8.95 -23.47
CA VAL A 13 1.29 -8.92 -22.00
C VAL A 13 1.51 -7.50 -21.48
N GLU A 14 2.55 -6.81 -21.97
CA GLU A 14 2.89 -5.46 -21.54
C GLU A 14 1.75 -4.47 -21.78
N VAL A 15 1.16 -4.48 -22.99
CA VAL A 15 0.02 -3.61 -23.31
C VAL A 15 -1.23 -3.99 -22.53
N TYR A 16 -1.47 -5.29 -22.33
CA TYR A 16 -2.67 -5.77 -21.65
C TYR A 16 -2.72 -5.37 -20.17
N VAL A 17 -1.58 -5.43 -19.47
CA VAL A 17 -1.50 -5.03 -18.06
C VAL A 17 -1.87 -3.56 -17.86
N VAL A 18 -1.50 -2.69 -18.81
CA VAL A 18 -1.80 -1.25 -18.76
C VAL A 18 -3.25 -0.96 -19.17
N THR A 19 -3.73 -1.58 -20.25
CA THR A 19 -4.98 -1.16 -20.91
C THR A 19 -6.20 -1.97 -20.53
N ARG A 20 -6.02 -3.21 -20.05
CA ARG A 20 -7.09 -4.19 -19.82
C ARG A 20 -7.98 -4.44 -21.04
N ASN A 21 -7.46 -4.19 -22.24
CA ASN A 21 -8.19 -4.37 -23.49
C ASN A 21 -7.49 -5.42 -24.35
N ALA A 22 -8.05 -6.63 -24.38
CA ALA A 22 -7.46 -7.79 -25.03
C ALA A 22 -7.25 -7.58 -26.54
N LYS A 23 -8.27 -7.07 -27.24
CA LYS A 23 -8.22 -6.81 -28.68
C LYS A 23 -7.19 -5.73 -29.02
N LYS A 24 -7.18 -4.61 -28.30
CA LYS A 24 -6.19 -3.54 -28.47
C LYS A 24 -4.77 -4.04 -28.23
N SER A 25 -4.58 -4.86 -27.20
CA SER A 25 -3.27 -5.45 -26.88
C SER A 25 -2.79 -6.38 -27.99
N ALA A 26 -3.69 -7.19 -28.55
CA ALA A 26 -3.34 -8.06 -29.68
C ALA A 26 -2.99 -7.26 -30.95
N LEU A 27 -3.72 -6.19 -31.25
CA LEU A 27 -3.41 -5.32 -32.38
C LEU A 27 -2.05 -4.65 -32.22
N GLN A 28 -1.75 -4.11 -31.03
CA GLN A 28 -0.48 -3.43 -30.75
C GLN A 28 0.71 -4.40 -30.74
N ALA A 29 0.48 -5.65 -30.32
CA ALA A 29 1.46 -6.73 -30.41
C ALA A 29 1.71 -7.24 -31.84
N GLY A 30 1.01 -6.69 -32.85
CA GLY A 30 1.20 -7.02 -34.26
C GLY A 30 0.37 -8.20 -34.76
N TYR A 31 -0.63 -8.67 -34.01
CA TYR A 31 -1.55 -9.70 -34.52
C TYR A 31 -2.49 -9.13 -35.58
N SER A 32 -2.82 -9.95 -36.59
CA SER A 32 -3.71 -9.58 -37.69
C SER A 32 -5.03 -8.97 -37.19
N PRO A 33 -5.49 -7.82 -37.72
CA PRO A 33 -6.72 -7.17 -37.27
C PRO A 33 -7.96 -8.04 -37.36
N ILE A 34 -8.05 -8.87 -38.40
CA ILE A 34 -9.16 -9.79 -38.65
C ILE A 34 -9.25 -10.84 -37.53
N PHE A 35 -8.11 -11.27 -36.99
CA PHE A 35 -8.03 -12.35 -35.99
C PHE A 35 -7.68 -11.86 -34.59
N ALA A 36 -7.40 -10.57 -34.39
CA ALA A 36 -6.89 -10.02 -33.14
C ALA A 36 -7.80 -10.34 -31.96
N GLU A 37 -9.11 -10.29 -32.16
CA GLU A 37 -10.11 -10.61 -31.14
C GLU A 37 -10.04 -12.08 -30.72
N LYS A 38 -10.22 -13.01 -31.67
CA LYS A 38 -10.12 -14.47 -31.40
C LYS A 38 -8.75 -14.84 -30.83
N LYS A 39 -7.67 -14.26 -31.35
CA LYS A 39 -6.31 -14.51 -30.88
C LYS A 39 -6.11 -14.00 -29.46
N SER A 40 -6.64 -12.82 -29.12
CA SER A 40 -6.55 -12.27 -27.77
C SER A 40 -7.24 -13.17 -26.73
N TYR A 41 -8.41 -13.71 -27.03
CA TYR A 41 -9.08 -14.68 -26.15
C TYR A 41 -8.27 -15.97 -26.00
N SER A 42 -7.67 -16.47 -27.07
CA SER A 42 -6.78 -17.63 -27.01
C SER A 42 -5.56 -17.35 -26.14
N LEU A 43 -4.93 -16.18 -26.28
CA LEU A 43 -3.78 -15.77 -25.46
C LEU A 43 -4.15 -15.65 -23.98
N LEU A 44 -5.30 -15.03 -23.67
CA LEU A 44 -5.75 -14.91 -22.28
C LEU A 44 -6.08 -16.26 -21.63
N ASN A 45 -6.34 -17.30 -22.42
CA ASN A 45 -6.57 -18.65 -21.93
C ASN A 45 -5.30 -19.50 -21.78
N ASP A 46 -4.20 -19.11 -22.42
CA ASP A 46 -2.90 -19.78 -22.33
C ASP A 46 -2.28 -19.62 -20.93
N SER A 47 -1.91 -20.73 -20.31
CA SER A 47 -1.35 -20.75 -18.95
C SER A 47 -0.03 -19.97 -18.81
N LYS A 48 0.83 -19.98 -19.85
CA LYS A 48 2.09 -19.24 -19.85
C LYS A 48 1.83 -17.74 -19.89
N ILE A 49 0.87 -17.31 -20.70
CA ILE A 49 0.46 -15.90 -20.81
C ILE A 49 -0.20 -15.44 -19.51
N LYS A 50 -1.08 -16.25 -18.90
CA LYS A 50 -1.68 -15.93 -17.59
C LYS A 50 -0.62 -15.71 -16.52
N THR A 51 0.39 -16.59 -16.45
CA THR A 51 1.50 -16.43 -15.51
C THR A 51 2.30 -15.15 -15.79
N ALA A 52 2.60 -14.88 -17.05
CA ALA A 52 3.32 -13.67 -17.46
C ALA A 52 2.55 -12.38 -17.13
N ILE A 53 1.23 -12.36 -17.34
CA ILE A 53 0.36 -11.25 -16.93
C ILE A 53 0.44 -11.04 -15.43
N LYS A 54 0.32 -12.10 -14.61
CA LYS A 54 0.42 -11.99 -13.15
C LYS A 54 1.77 -11.45 -12.68
N GLU A 55 2.86 -11.88 -13.31
CA GLU A 55 4.21 -11.36 -13.01
C GLU A 55 4.34 -9.89 -13.39
N ALA A 56 3.90 -9.52 -14.59
CA ALA A 56 3.93 -8.14 -15.08
C ALA A 56 3.02 -7.22 -14.27
N GLU A 57 1.87 -7.71 -13.80
CA GLU A 57 0.98 -7.00 -12.87
C GLU A 57 1.67 -6.68 -11.56
N LYS A 58 2.35 -7.65 -10.94
CA LYS A 58 3.08 -7.39 -9.68
C LYS A 58 4.07 -6.26 -9.84
N TYR A 59 4.83 -6.27 -10.94
CA TYR A 59 5.82 -5.23 -11.24
C TYR A 59 5.14 -3.88 -11.54
N TYR A 60 4.15 -3.87 -12.41
CA TYR A 60 3.43 -2.65 -12.78
C TYR A 60 2.73 -2.02 -11.57
N PHE A 61 2.06 -2.82 -10.76
CA PHE A 61 1.43 -2.34 -9.53
C PHE A 61 2.46 -1.91 -8.51
N SER A 62 3.60 -2.59 -8.35
CA SER A 62 4.63 -2.13 -7.41
C SER A 62 5.23 -0.78 -7.83
N GLU A 63 5.55 -0.60 -9.11
CA GLU A 63 6.12 0.65 -9.60
C GLU A 63 5.10 1.79 -9.60
N LYS A 64 3.87 1.52 -10.03
CA LYS A 64 2.78 2.50 -9.97
C LYS A 64 2.46 2.86 -8.52
N PHE A 65 2.43 1.89 -7.61
CA PHE A 65 2.20 2.11 -6.19
C PHE A 65 3.31 2.95 -5.57
N LYS A 66 4.58 2.65 -5.85
CA LYS A 66 5.73 3.48 -5.42
C LYS A 66 5.61 4.92 -5.91
N LYS A 67 5.27 5.11 -7.19
CA LYS A 67 5.09 6.46 -7.74
C LYS A 67 3.94 7.21 -7.04
N LEU A 68 2.81 6.53 -6.86
CA LEU A 68 1.65 7.10 -6.18
C LEU A 68 1.94 7.38 -4.70
N SER A 69 2.73 6.55 -4.02
CA SER A 69 3.09 6.80 -2.63
C SER A 69 3.95 8.04 -2.48
N VAL A 70 4.91 8.27 -3.40
CA VAL A 70 5.70 9.51 -3.41
C VAL A 70 4.81 10.74 -3.59
N LEU A 71 3.95 10.74 -4.61
CA LEU A 71 3.03 11.85 -4.86
C LEU A 71 2.06 12.08 -3.69
N ALA A 72 1.58 11.01 -3.07
CA ALA A 72 0.71 11.11 -1.91
C ALA A 72 1.45 11.70 -0.70
N THR A 73 2.71 11.33 -0.46
CA THR A 73 3.54 11.91 0.60
C THR A 73 3.78 13.39 0.35
N GLU A 74 4.16 13.79 -0.87
CA GLU A 74 4.36 15.19 -1.24
C GLU A 74 3.10 16.03 -1.00
N GLU A 75 1.93 15.51 -1.36
CA GLU A 75 0.67 16.20 -1.13
C GLU A 75 0.33 16.30 0.37
N LEU A 76 0.59 15.24 1.14
CA LEU A 76 0.39 15.26 2.59
C LEU A 76 1.30 16.29 3.27
N GLU A 77 2.57 16.39 2.85
CA GLU A 77 3.51 17.43 3.32
C GLU A 77 3.04 18.83 2.96
N ASN A 78 2.54 19.02 1.73
CA ASN A 78 1.95 20.29 1.31
C ASN A 78 0.74 20.67 2.17
N ILE A 79 -0.14 19.72 2.50
CA ILE A 79 -1.27 19.93 3.41
C ILE A 79 -0.79 20.30 4.83
N LEU A 80 0.29 19.69 5.34
CA LEU A 80 0.85 20.05 6.65
C LEU A 80 1.29 21.51 6.70
N ILE A 81 1.83 22.03 5.59
CA ILE A 81 2.29 23.42 5.48
C ILE A 81 1.08 24.35 5.30
N ASN A 82 0.24 24.07 4.30
CA ASN A 82 -0.71 25.04 3.74
C ASN A 82 -2.20 24.78 4.08
N GLY A 83 -2.56 23.59 4.54
CA GLY A 83 -3.95 23.21 4.80
C GLY A 83 -4.55 23.84 6.06
N ASP A 84 -5.85 23.61 6.29
CA ASP A 84 -6.50 24.01 7.54
C ASP A 84 -6.20 23.05 8.72
N ASN A 85 -6.62 23.40 9.94
CA ASN A 85 -6.35 22.57 11.13
C ASN A 85 -6.88 21.13 11.01
N LYS A 86 -8.03 20.93 10.34
CA LYS A 86 -8.64 19.61 10.19
C LYS A 86 -7.90 18.78 9.14
N GLU A 87 -7.50 19.41 8.04
CA GLU A 87 -6.71 18.79 6.99
C GLU A 87 -5.31 18.43 7.49
N LYS A 88 -4.65 19.34 8.22
CA LYS A 88 -3.36 19.08 8.87
C LYS A 88 -3.43 17.90 9.83
N LEU A 89 -4.47 17.84 10.66
CA LEU A 89 -4.67 16.73 11.59
C LEU A 89 -4.80 15.40 10.84
N ARG A 90 -5.61 15.38 9.78
CA ARG A 90 -5.82 14.18 8.96
C ARG A 90 -4.54 13.77 8.22
N ALA A 91 -3.79 14.72 7.69
CA ALA A 91 -2.52 14.46 7.01
C ALA A 91 -1.48 13.88 7.97
N SER A 92 -1.37 14.47 9.17
CA SER A 92 -0.50 13.98 10.25
C SER A 92 -0.84 12.54 10.64
N GLU A 93 -2.13 12.23 10.80
CA GLU A 93 -2.60 10.89 11.13
C GLU A 93 -2.24 9.86 10.04
N ILE A 94 -2.43 10.21 8.76
CA ILE A 94 -2.11 9.32 7.63
C ILE A 94 -0.60 9.06 7.55
N ILE A 95 0.22 10.11 7.64
CA ILE A 95 1.68 9.98 7.64
C ILE A 95 2.12 9.08 8.80
N PHE A 96 1.62 9.35 10.01
CA PHE A 96 1.97 8.58 11.19
C PHE A 96 1.62 7.09 11.05
N LYS A 97 0.40 6.77 10.59
CA LYS A 97 -0.01 5.37 10.32
C LYS A 97 0.84 4.70 9.24
N SER A 98 1.20 5.44 8.18
CA SER A 98 1.99 4.90 7.07
C SER A 98 3.46 4.67 7.40
N SER A 99 4.01 5.43 8.37
CA SER A 99 5.41 5.35 8.80
C SER A 99 5.73 4.11 9.65
N GLY A 100 4.72 3.36 10.09
CA GLY A 100 4.88 2.24 11.01
C GLY A 100 5.16 2.65 12.47
N LEU A 101 5.23 3.95 12.77
CA LEU A 101 5.45 4.49 14.11
C LEU A 101 4.29 4.20 15.08
N THR A 102 3.10 3.84 14.57
CA THR A 102 1.96 3.41 15.40
C THR A 102 2.30 2.22 16.30
N ASN A 103 3.19 1.33 15.86
CA ASN A 103 3.60 0.17 16.65
C ASN A 103 4.77 0.48 17.60
N MET A 104 5.47 1.60 17.44
CA MET A 104 6.55 2.04 18.34
C MET A 104 6.04 2.89 19.51
N LEU A 105 4.93 3.60 19.35
CA LEU A 105 4.30 4.34 20.46
C LEU A 105 3.45 3.45 21.38
N ILE A 106 3.23 2.19 21.00
CA ILE A 106 2.64 1.15 21.85
C ILE A 106 3.79 0.22 22.29
N THR A 107 4.75 0.76 23.04
CA THR A 107 5.49 -0.09 23.97
C THR A 107 4.54 -0.38 25.14
N PRO A 108 4.20 -1.64 25.44
CA PRO A 108 3.58 -1.95 26.71
C PRO A 108 4.65 -1.76 27.80
N GLU A 109 4.86 -0.52 28.23
CA GLU A 109 5.29 -0.28 29.60
C GLU A 109 4.04 -0.35 30.46
N GLU A 110 3.79 -1.51 31.06
CA GLU A 110 3.91 -1.66 32.52
C GLU A 110 3.46 -3.06 32.94
N ASP A 111 4.38 -3.69 33.66
CA ASP A 111 4.20 -4.86 34.52
C ASP A 111 3.00 -4.60 35.45
N ASP A 112 1.98 -5.46 35.37
CA ASP A 112 0.71 -5.41 36.10
C ASP A 112 0.92 -5.72 37.59
N LYS A 113 1.73 -4.91 38.27
CA LYS A 113 1.99 -5.02 39.72
C LYS A 113 1.25 -3.90 40.44
N PRO A 114 0.34 -4.24 41.38
CA PRO A 114 -0.37 -3.24 42.14
C PRO A 114 0.62 -2.42 42.98
N ILE A 115 0.60 -1.11 42.79
CA ILE A 115 1.37 -0.14 43.57
C ILE A 115 0.83 -0.18 45.01
N LYS A 116 1.59 -0.76 45.94
CA LYS A 116 1.31 -0.65 47.37
C LYS A 116 1.72 0.73 47.86
N ILE A 117 0.76 1.64 47.92
CA ILE A 117 0.94 2.93 48.59
C ILE A 117 0.90 2.68 50.10
N THR A 118 2.05 2.75 50.77
CA THR A 118 2.10 2.79 52.23
C THR A 118 2.02 4.25 52.65
N VAL A 119 0.87 4.66 53.18
CA VAL A 119 0.70 5.99 53.77
C VAL A 119 1.30 5.94 55.19
N THR A 120 2.47 6.53 55.37
CA THR A 120 3.00 6.80 56.71
C THR A 120 2.43 8.14 57.17
N LEU A 121 1.49 8.10 58.12
CA LEU A 121 0.94 9.29 58.76
C LEU A 121 2.04 9.98 59.60
N PRO A 122 2.22 11.31 59.50
CA PRO A 122 3.08 12.04 60.40
C PRO A 122 2.50 12.06 61.82
N PRO A 123 3.34 12.07 62.88
CA PRO A 123 2.94 11.87 64.28
C PRO A 123 2.14 13.03 64.92
N GLU A 124 1.68 14.02 64.15
CA GLU A 124 1.04 15.25 64.69
C GLU A 124 -0.50 15.21 64.70
N LEU A 125 -1.12 14.04 64.53
CA LEU A 125 -2.58 13.86 64.64
C LEU A 125 -3.00 12.82 65.69
N GLU A 126 -2.21 12.67 66.76
CA GLU A 126 -2.70 12.07 68.02
C GLU A 126 -3.05 13.20 68.99
N GLY A 127 -4.25 13.75 68.87
CA GLY A 127 -4.73 14.81 69.76
C GLY A 127 -6.24 14.95 69.75
N ASP A 128 -6.86 14.39 70.79
CA ASP A 128 -8.20 14.61 71.34
C ASP A 128 -9.42 14.61 70.41
N ILE A 129 -10.11 13.47 70.40
CA ILE A 129 -11.58 13.45 70.36
C ILE A 129 -12.08 13.39 71.81
N GLY A 130 -12.66 14.51 72.29
CA GLY A 130 -13.44 14.54 73.51
C GLY A 130 -14.76 13.79 73.42
#